data_AF-A0A2V8WLS5-F1
#
_entry.id   AF-A0A2V8WLS5-F1
#
_cell.length_a   1.000
_cell.length_b   1.000
_cell.length_c   1.000
_cell.angle_alpha   90.00
_cell.angle_beta   90.00
_cell.angle_gamma   90.00
#
_symmetry.space_group_name_H-M   'P 1'
#
loop_
_entity.id
_entity.type
_entity.pdbx_description
1 polymer ?
#
loop_
_entity_poly.entity_id
_entity_poly.type
_entity_poly.pdbx_seq_one_letter_code
_entity_poly.pdbx_strand_id
1 'polypeptide(L)'
;MTDDVPYLSTAGPATYQNCDTTQGLSVGWEDQYPPQIPCQFAQIDGLVDGTYVLEMHVNPELVLPESDYTNNTGAVRFQFAAKHGNTGPTIQVLP
;
A
#
# COMPACT_ATOMS: atom_id res chain seq x y z
N MET A 1 -9.51 -9.49 -3.59
CA MET A 1 -8.93 -9.68 -2.26
C MET A 1 -8.80 -11.16 -1.97
N THR A 2 -7.58 -11.59 -1.66
CA THR A 2 -7.19 -12.99 -1.45
C THR A 2 -6.33 -13.16 -0.18
N ASP A 3 -6.31 -14.38 0.33
CA ASP A 3 -5.45 -14.85 1.41
C ASP A 3 -4.07 -15.24 0.83
N ASP A 4 -3.21 -14.24 0.57
CA ASP A 4 -1.94 -14.47 -0.12
C ASP A 4 -0.87 -15.05 0.79
N VAL A 5 -0.66 -14.42 1.95
CA VAL A 5 0.38 -14.80 2.91
C VAL A 5 -0.18 -14.77 4.34
N PRO A 6 0.18 -15.73 5.21
CA PRO A 6 -0.15 -15.64 6.64
C PRO A 6 0.58 -14.44 7.27
N TYR A 7 -0.16 -13.44 7.75
CA TYR A 7 0.38 -12.33 8.52
C TYR A 7 0.68 -12.75 9.97
N LEU A 8 -0.22 -13.53 10.56
CA LEU A 8 -0.05 -14.12 11.89
C LEU A 8 0.41 -15.57 11.78
N SER A 9 1.30 -15.99 12.68
CA SER A 9 1.71 -17.39 12.80
C SER A 9 0.56 -18.33 13.20
N THR A 10 -0.55 -17.78 13.71
CA THR A 10 -1.76 -18.49 14.11
C THR A 10 -2.87 -18.43 13.05
N ALA A 11 -2.59 -17.95 11.84
CA ALA A 11 -3.59 -17.89 10.78
C ALA A 11 -4.18 -19.28 10.50
N GLY A 12 -5.51 -19.34 10.33
CA GLY A 12 -6.19 -20.56 9.89
C GLY A 12 -5.87 -20.90 8.43
N PRO A 13 -6.45 -21.97 7.85
CA PRO A 13 -6.31 -22.26 6.43
C PRO A 13 -6.80 -21.09 5.55
N ALA A 14 -6.15 -20.86 4.40
CA ALA A 14 -6.59 -19.88 3.40
C ALA A 14 -7.98 -20.26 2.85
N THR A 15 -8.93 -19.35 2.99
CA THR A 15 -10.32 -19.48 2.52
C THR A 15 -10.51 -18.83 1.15
N TYR A 16 -9.89 -17.67 0.93
CA TYR A 16 -10.07 -16.86 -0.29
C TYR A 16 -8.83 -16.96 -1.19
N GLN A 17 -8.82 -17.89 -2.14
CA GLN A 17 -7.60 -18.25 -2.88
C GLN A 17 -7.48 -17.60 -4.27
N ASN A 18 -8.56 -17.00 -4.79
CA ASN A 18 -8.57 -16.30 -6.07
C ASN A 18 -9.64 -15.20 -6.10
N CYS A 19 -9.60 -14.39 -7.16
CA CYS A 19 -10.52 -13.29 -7.36
C CYS A 19 -11.72 -13.61 -8.27
N ASP A 20 -11.86 -14.86 -8.73
CA ASP A 20 -12.82 -15.24 -9.77
C ASP A 20 -14.24 -15.47 -9.24
N THR A 21 -14.37 -15.78 -7.95
CA THR A 21 -15.66 -16.10 -7.32
C THR A 21 -15.90 -15.26 -6.07
N THR A 22 -15.62 -15.82 -4.89
CA THR A 22 -15.79 -15.14 -3.61
C THR A 22 -14.47 -14.53 -3.20
N GLN A 23 -14.46 -13.21 -3.03
CA GLN A 23 -13.32 -12.46 -2.54
C GLN A 23 -13.46 -12.15 -1.05
N GLY A 24 -12.34 -12.08 -0.35
CA GLY A 24 -12.30 -11.76 1.07
C GLY A 24 -10.89 -11.91 1.63
N LEU A 25 -10.76 -11.58 2.91
CA LEU A 25 -9.52 -11.73 3.67
C LEU A 25 -9.84 -12.39 5.01
N SER A 26 -9.22 -13.54 5.25
CA SER A 26 -9.39 -14.32 6.47
C SER A 26 -8.62 -13.69 7.63
N VAL A 27 -9.11 -13.86 8.86
CA VAL A 27 -8.40 -13.36 10.06
C VAL A 27 -7.02 -13.99 10.16
N GLY A 28 -5.99 -13.14 10.25
CA GLY A 28 -4.59 -13.54 10.34
C GLY A 28 -3.86 -13.66 9.00
N TRP A 29 -4.55 -13.43 7.88
CA TRP A 29 -3.95 -13.36 6.54
C TRP A 29 -3.74 -11.91 6.09
N GLU A 30 -2.86 -11.73 5.11
CA GLU A 30 -2.70 -10.50 4.33
C GLU A 30 -2.86 -10.77 2.83
N ASP A 31 -3.31 -9.73 2.12
CA ASP A 31 -3.44 -9.67 0.67
C ASP A 31 -2.32 -8.80 0.11
N GLN A 32 -1.48 -9.33 -0.78
CA GLN A 32 -0.26 -8.65 -1.23
C GLN A 32 -0.40 -8.11 -2.65
N TYR A 33 -0.20 -6.81 -2.79
CA TYR A 33 -0.15 -6.12 -4.08
C TYR A 33 1.28 -5.65 -4.37
N PRO A 34 2.14 -6.49 -4.97
CA PRO A 34 3.55 -6.19 -5.11
C PRO A 34 3.81 -5.15 -6.22
N PRO A 35 4.90 -4.37 -6.16
CA PRO A 35 5.09 -3.17 -6.98
C PRO A 35 5.13 -3.39 -8.50
N GLN A 36 5.38 -4.62 -8.95
CA GLN A 36 5.40 -4.99 -10.36
C GLN A 36 4.02 -5.08 -11.02
N ILE A 37 2.93 -5.18 -10.25
CA ILE A 37 1.60 -5.25 -10.85
C ILE A 37 1.12 -3.84 -11.27
N PRO A 38 0.27 -3.74 -12.30
CA PRO A 38 -0.24 -2.45 -12.75
C PRO A 38 -0.88 -1.62 -11.63
N CYS A 39 -0.77 -0.30 -11.75
CA CYS A 39 -1.36 0.68 -10.83
C CYS A 39 -0.76 0.75 -9.41
N GLN A 40 0.26 -0.04 -9.07
CA GLN A 40 0.99 0.05 -7.78
C GLN A 40 2.03 1.19 -7.75
N PHE A 41 1.63 2.39 -8.18
CA PHE A 41 2.47 3.58 -8.15
C PHE A 41 1.63 4.85 -8.05
N ALA A 42 2.23 5.90 -7.48
CA ALA A 42 1.72 7.27 -7.60
C ALA A 42 2.51 8.01 -8.68
N GLN A 43 1.82 8.67 -9.60
CA GLN A 43 2.48 9.54 -10.57
C GLN A 43 2.91 10.83 -9.87
N ILE A 44 4.21 11.13 -9.94
CA ILE A 44 4.82 12.30 -9.28
C ILE A 44 5.37 13.32 -10.29
N ASP A 45 4.95 13.21 -11.56
CA ASP A 45 5.36 14.15 -12.60
C ASP A 45 4.94 15.58 -12.23
N GLY A 46 5.87 16.51 -12.35
CA GLY A 46 5.64 17.92 -12.03
C GLY A 46 5.80 18.28 -10.54
N LEU A 47 6.12 17.33 -9.66
CA LEU A 47 6.57 17.69 -8.32
C LEU A 47 7.87 18.51 -8.39
N VAL A 48 7.96 19.50 -7.51
CA VAL A 48 9.18 20.31 -7.31
C VAL A 48 10.00 19.72 -6.16
N ASP A 49 11.28 20.08 -6.11
CA ASP A 49 12.18 19.68 -5.01
C ASP A 49 11.54 20.04 -3.65
N GLY A 50 11.52 19.08 -2.72
CA GLY A 50 10.85 19.29 -1.44
C GLY A 50 10.72 18.04 -0.60
N THR A 51 10.31 18.24 0.65
CA THR A 51 9.92 17.15 1.55
C THR A 51 8.42 16.91 1.43
N TYR A 52 8.05 15.66 1.19
CA TYR A 52 6.67 15.22 1.03
C TYR A 52 6.34 14.11 2.03
N VAL A 53 5.04 13.90 2.25
CA VAL A 53 4.50 12.73 2.93
C VAL A 53 3.76 11.91 1.88
N LEU A 54 4.13 10.63 1.71
CA LEU A 54 3.32 9.65 1.01
C LEU A 54 2.44 8.98 2.07
N GLU A 55 1.13 9.10 1.90
CA GLU A 55 0.12 8.55 2.80
C GLU A 55 -0.74 7.54 2.04
N MET A 56 -1.02 6.41 2.68
CA MET A 56 -1.87 5.35 2.15
C MET A 56 -2.96 5.06 3.17
N HIS A 57 -4.20 4.94 2.69
CA HIS A 57 -5.36 4.57 3.48
C HIS A 57 -5.98 3.31 2.93
N VAL A 58 -6.24 2.32 3.79
CA VAL A 58 -7.10 1.19 3.46
C VAL A 58 -8.53 1.51 3.87
N ASN A 59 -9.51 1.12 3.04
CA ASN A 59 -10.94 1.43 3.25
C ASN A 59 -11.24 2.92 3.58
N PRO A 60 -10.72 3.90 2.80
CA PRO A 60 -10.81 5.32 3.14
C PRO A 60 -12.24 5.87 3.19
N GLU A 61 -13.17 5.26 2.45
CA GLU A 61 -14.57 5.65 2.38
C GLU A 61 -15.44 4.94 3.43
N LEU A 62 -14.85 4.12 4.30
CA LEU A 62 -15.54 3.37 5.36
C LEU A 62 -16.68 2.48 4.84
N VAL A 63 -16.52 1.93 3.63
CA VAL A 63 -17.52 1.08 2.97
C VAL A 63 -17.61 -0.28 3.64
N LEU A 64 -16.48 -0.80 4.14
CA LEU A 64 -16.43 -2.05 4.90
C LEU A 64 -16.50 -1.76 6.42
N PRO A 65 -17.36 -2.46 7.18
CA PRO A 65 -17.35 -2.40 8.64
C PRO A 65 -16.06 -2.99 9.21
N GLU A 66 -15.36 -2.23 10.06
CA GLU A 66 -14.15 -2.66 10.76
C GLU A 66 -14.31 -2.44 12.28
N SER A 67 -13.59 -3.22 13.07
CA SER A 67 -13.60 -3.09 14.54
C SER A 67 -12.86 -1.85 15.04
N ASP A 68 -11.91 -1.35 14.25
CA ASP A 68 -11.08 -0.18 14.54
C ASP A 68 -10.70 0.45 13.19
N TYR A 69 -10.87 1.77 13.07
CA TYR A 69 -10.49 2.52 11.87
C TYR A 69 -9.25 3.39 12.10
N THR A 70 -8.71 3.41 13.32
CA THR A 70 -7.58 4.28 13.70
C THR A 70 -6.23 3.74 13.23
N ASN A 71 -6.19 2.53 12.69
CA ASN A 71 -5.01 1.83 12.19
C ASN A 71 -5.00 1.62 10.66
N ASN A 72 -5.89 2.30 9.93
CA ASN A 72 -6.04 2.14 8.47
C ASN A 72 -5.06 2.99 7.64
N THR A 73 -4.24 3.82 8.29
CA THR A 73 -3.36 4.77 7.61
C THR A 73 -1.89 4.47 7.89
N GLY A 74 -1.10 4.37 6.82
CA GLY A 74 0.36 4.37 6.87
C GLY A 74 0.91 5.61 6.17
N ALA A 75 1.97 6.21 6.74
CA ALA A 75 2.60 7.39 6.15
C ALA A 75 4.13 7.30 6.23
N VAL A 76 4.79 7.78 5.18
CA VAL A 76 6.26 7.89 5.12
C VAL A 76 6.66 9.26 4.61
N ARG A 77 7.68 9.85 5.25
CA ARG A 77 8.28 11.10 4.81
C ARG A 77 9.39 10.81 3.82
N PHE A 78 9.49 11.59 2.76
CA PHE A 78 10.61 11.50 1.83
C PHE A 78 11.03 12.86 1.30
N GLN A 79 12.32 13.00 1.05
CA GLN A 79 12.87 14.10 0.28
C GLN A 79 12.83 13.73 -1.20
N PHE A 80 12.24 14.58 -2.01
CA PHE A 80 12.25 14.50 -3.46
C PHE A 80 13.20 15.54 -4.05
N ALA A 81 13.99 15.14 -5.03
CA ALA A 81 14.68 16.04 -5.93
C ALA A 81 14.29 15.68 -7.37
N ALA A 82 13.81 16.67 -8.11
CA ALA A 82 13.43 16.54 -9.50
C ALA A 82 14.65 16.24 -10.38
N LYS A 83 14.36 15.84 -11.62
CA LYS A 83 15.38 15.67 -12.65
C LYS A 83 16.10 17.00 -12.91
N HIS A 84 17.42 17.04 -12.76
CA HIS A 84 18.24 18.22 -13.05
C HIS A 84 19.27 17.91 -14.16
N GLY A 85 19.01 18.39 -15.37
CA GLY A 85 19.86 18.11 -16.53
C GLY A 85 19.91 16.61 -16.87
N ASN A 86 21.08 15.98 -16.68
CA ASN A 86 21.31 14.56 -16.97
C ASN A 86 21.09 13.64 -15.78
N THR A 87 20.79 14.15 -14.57
CA THR A 87 20.47 13.30 -13.42
C THR A 87 18.98 12.95 -13.40
N GLY A 88 18.65 11.68 -13.13
CA GLY A 88 17.26 11.28 -12.86
C GLY A 88 16.74 11.86 -11.54
N PRO A 89 15.42 11.84 -11.31
CA PRO A 89 14.86 12.23 -10.03
C PRO A 89 15.33 11.30 -8.91
N THR A 90 15.40 11.81 -7.68
CA THR A 90 15.78 11.03 -6.51
C THR A 90 14.72 11.11 -5.41
N ILE A 91 14.58 10.00 -4.68
CA ILE A 91 13.74 9.88 -3.50
C ILE A 91 14.63 9.37 -2.37
N GLN A 92 14.63 10.07 -1.24
CA GLN A 92 15.27 9.62 -0.01
C GLN A 92 14.22 9.54 1.09
N VAL A 93 13.91 8.34 1.56
CA VAL A 93 13.05 8.14 2.73
C VAL A 93 13.72 8.78 3.94
N LEU A 94 12.94 9.57 4.67
CA LEU A 94 13.35 10.25 5.89
C LEU A 94 12.88 9.44 7.11
N PRO A 95 13.61 9.53 8.23
CA PRO A 95 13.16 8.95 9.49
C PRO A 95 11.89 9.60 10.04
#